data_AF-A0A355SIX2-F1
#
_entry.id   AF-A0A355SIX2-F1
#
_cell.length_a   1.000
_cell.length_b   1.000
_cell.length_c   1.000
_cell.angle_alpha   90.00
_cell.angle_beta   90.00
_cell.angle_gamma   90.00
#
_symmetry.space_group_name_H-M   'P 1'
#
loop_
_entity.id
_entity.type
_entity.pdbx_description
1 polymer ?
#
loop_
_entity_poly.entity_id
_entity_poly.type
_entity_poly.pdbx_seq_one_letter_code
_entity_poly.pdbx_strand_id
1 'polypeptide(L)'
;MEKAKSNKKKYGLLKDIAKNKFSYIIALPAMIYVFIFSYCSYPYMLVAFQKFRYNKSNILDIIFNGKWVGFKNFEFFFKSKYAFSVTFNTIYLNLLFIITGTIAAVLIALGLNELRCKWF
;
A
#
# COMPACT_ATOMS: atom_id res chain seq x y z
N MET A 1 36.19 7.85 30.97
CA MET A 1 36.21 6.38 30.80
C MET A 1 34.75 5.97 30.92
N GLU A 2 34.05 5.51 29.90
CA GLU A 2 34.18 4.17 29.30
C GLU A 2 33.30 4.14 28.04
N LYS A 3 33.89 3.94 26.85
CA LYS A 3 33.14 3.70 25.62
C LYS A 3 32.73 2.22 25.61
N ALA A 4 31.47 1.92 25.91
CA ALA A 4 30.91 0.58 25.71
C ALA A 4 30.85 0.27 24.20
N LYS A 5 31.94 -0.33 23.68
CA LYS A 5 31.96 -0.97 22.36
C LYS A 5 30.95 -2.13 22.38
N SER A 6 29.75 -1.88 21.89
CA SER A 6 28.79 -2.94 21.54
C SER A 6 29.34 -3.70 20.33
N ASN A 7 30.16 -4.70 20.59
CA ASN A 7 30.69 -5.61 19.57
C ASN A 7 29.58 -6.63 19.23
N LYS A 8 28.58 -6.20 18.46
CA LYS A 8 27.55 -7.11 17.93
C LYS A 8 28.21 -8.02 16.89
N LYS A 9 28.63 -9.21 17.31
CA LYS A 9 28.97 -10.30 16.37
C LYS A 9 27.81 -10.42 15.38
N LYS A 10 28.08 -10.23 14.08
CA LYS A 10 27.12 -10.50 13.00
C LYS A 10 26.83 -12.00 13.02
N TYR A 11 25.76 -12.40 13.69
CA TYR A 11 25.25 -13.74 13.54
C TYR A 11 24.61 -13.86 12.15
N GLY A 12 24.66 -15.04 11.53
CA GLY A 12 23.94 -15.27 10.28
C GLY A 12 22.42 -15.16 10.50
N LEU A 13 21.66 -14.71 9.50
CA LEU A 13 20.21 -14.44 9.59
C LEU A 13 19.44 -15.59 10.27
N LEU A 14 19.77 -16.84 9.95
CA LEU A 14 19.15 -18.03 10.53
C LEU A 14 19.43 -18.19 12.04
N LYS A 15 20.63 -17.78 12.49
CA LYS A 15 21.06 -17.89 13.89
C LYS A 15 20.47 -16.77 14.75
N ASP A 16 20.23 -15.60 14.16
CA ASP A 16 19.49 -14.49 14.81
C ASP A 16 17.98 -14.79 14.93
N ILE A 17 17.37 -15.40 13.92
CA ILE A 17 15.97 -15.86 13.98
C ILE A 17 15.79 -16.92 15.08
N ALA A 18 16.73 -17.86 15.18
CA ALA A 18 16.72 -18.89 16.21
C ALA A 18 16.95 -18.35 17.63
N LYS A 19 17.62 -17.20 17.78
CA LYS A 19 17.88 -16.55 19.06
C LYS A 19 16.72 -15.65 19.52
N ASN A 20 16.06 -14.96 18.58
CA ASN A 20 14.98 -14.01 18.86
C ASN A 20 13.59 -14.57 18.50
N LYS A 21 13.35 -15.87 18.75
CA LYS A 21 12.12 -16.59 18.34
C LYS A 21 10.82 -15.91 18.77
N PHE A 22 10.77 -15.34 19.98
CA PHE A 22 9.56 -14.69 20.50
C PHE A 22 9.16 -13.46 19.67
N SER A 23 10.12 -12.60 19.30
CA SER A 23 9.84 -11.42 18.47
C SER A 23 9.33 -11.82 17.08
N TYR A 24 9.88 -12.89 16.50
CA TYR A 24 9.43 -13.39 15.21
C TYR A 24 8.05 -14.04 15.29
N ILE A 25 7.74 -14.80 16.34
CA ILE A 25 6.41 -15.42 16.53
C ILE A 25 5.29 -14.38 16.63
N ILE A 26 5.52 -13.27 17.32
CA ILE A 26 4.52 -12.19 17.45
C ILE A 26 4.36 -11.43 16.12
N ALA A 27 5.44 -11.26 15.35
CA ALA A 27 5.39 -10.65 14.03
C ALA A 27 4.79 -11.56 12.94
N LEU A 28 4.90 -12.88 13.13
CA LEU A 28 4.47 -13.92 12.20
C LEU A 28 3.00 -13.79 11.75
N PRO A 29 1.99 -13.65 12.65
CA PRO A 29 0.60 -13.51 12.23
C PRO A 29 0.35 -12.26 11.39
N ALA A 30 0.97 -11.12 11.73
CA ALA A 30 0.88 -9.91 10.93
C ALA A 30 1.53 -10.11 9.55
N MET A 31 2.68 -10.80 9.50
CA MET A 31 3.38 -11.09 8.26
C MET A 31 2.60 -12.03 7.34
N ILE A 32 2.01 -13.10 7.90
CA ILE A 32 1.12 -14.01 7.15
C ILE A 32 -0.08 -13.25 6.62
N TYR A 33 -0.72 -12.41 7.44
CA TYR A 33 -1.88 -11.64 7.03
C TYR A 33 -1.54 -10.74 5.83
N VAL A 34 -0.45 -9.97 5.91
CA VAL A 34 0.00 -9.13 4.79
C VAL A 34 0.36 -9.97 3.57
N PHE A 35 1.00 -11.13 3.76
CA PHE A 35 1.37 -12.00 2.65
C PHE A 35 0.15 -12.56 1.92
N ILE A 36 -0.85 -13.05 2.64
CA ILE A 36 -2.06 -13.62 2.04
C ILE A 36 -2.91 -12.52 1.40
N PHE A 37 -3.16 -11.41 2.09
CA PHE A 37 -4.11 -10.41 1.59
C PHE A 37 -3.50 -9.37 0.66
N SER A 38 -2.23 -9.00 0.84
CA SER A 38 -1.57 -8.00 -0.01
C SER A 38 -0.78 -8.64 -1.15
N TYR A 39 0.12 -9.59 -0.84
CA TYR A 39 0.98 -10.20 -1.86
C TYR A 39 0.24 -11.18 -2.77
N CYS A 40 -0.65 -12.02 -2.22
CA CYS A 40 -1.41 -12.96 -3.03
C CYS A 40 -2.43 -12.27 -3.95
N SER A 41 -2.80 -11.01 -3.65
CA SER A 41 -3.66 -10.19 -4.52
C SER A 41 -2.90 -9.57 -5.71
N TYR A 42 -1.57 -9.51 -5.66
CA TYR A 42 -0.78 -8.87 -6.73
C TYR A 42 -0.91 -9.53 -8.12
N PRO A 43 -0.92 -10.87 -8.26
CA PRO A 43 -1.09 -11.54 -9.56
C PRO A 43 -2.39 -11.16 -10.29
N TYR A 44 -3.40 -10.67 -9.59
CA TYR A 44 -4.65 -10.21 -10.21
C TYR A 44 -4.42 -9.00 -11.13
N MET A 45 -3.38 -8.20 -10.90
CA MET A 45 -3.02 -7.08 -11.78
C MET A 45 -2.66 -7.53 -13.20
N LEU A 46 -2.22 -8.78 -13.38
CA LEU A 46 -1.88 -9.34 -14.70
C LEU A 46 -3.09 -9.40 -15.64
N VAL A 47 -4.31 -9.39 -15.11
CA VAL A 47 -5.56 -9.38 -15.90
C VAL A 47 -5.64 -8.13 -16.79
N ALA A 48 -5.04 -7.02 -16.40
CA ALA A 48 -5.01 -5.80 -17.21
C ALA A 48 -4.29 -5.98 -18.57
N PHE A 49 -3.40 -6.97 -18.69
CA PHE A 49 -2.65 -7.28 -19.92
C PHE A 49 -3.30 -8.39 -20.75
N GLN A 50 -4.40 -8.97 -20.26
CA GLN A 50 -5.10 -10.08 -20.90
C GLN A 50 -6.48 -9.67 -21.40
N LYS A 51 -6.99 -10.37 -22.41
CA LYS A 51 -8.35 -10.12 -22.91
C LYS A 51 -9.36 -10.70 -21.92
N PHE A 52 -9.97 -9.84 -21.11
CA PHE A 52 -11.01 -10.24 -20.17
C PHE A 52 -12.26 -10.74 -20.93
N ARG A 53 -12.64 -12.01 -20.71
CA ARG A 53 -13.88 -12.59 -21.24
C ARG A 53 -14.70 -13.09 -20.05
N TYR A 54 -15.85 -12.47 -19.81
CA TYR A 54 -16.79 -12.83 -18.73
C TYR A 54 -17.35 -14.27 -18.84
N ASN A 55 -17.03 -15.01 -19.90
CA ASN A 55 -17.64 -16.31 -20.21
C ASN A 55 -16.87 -17.54 -19.70
N LYS A 56 -15.89 -17.37 -18.80
CA LYS A 56 -15.19 -18.49 -18.12
C LYS A 56 -15.51 -18.44 -16.63
N SER A 57 -15.82 -19.59 -16.02
CA SER A 57 -16.37 -19.64 -14.66
C SER A 57 -15.36 -19.39 -13.54
N ASN A 58 -14.05 -19.50 -13.80
CA ASN A 58 -13.02 -19.40 -12.75
C ASN A 58 -12.01 -18.29 -13.03
N ILE A 59 -11.70 -17.46 -12.02
CA ILE A 59 -10.66 -16.40 -12.10
C ILE A 59 -9.30 -16.97 -12.47
N LEU A 60 -8.95 -18.15 -11.96
CA LEU A 60 -7.67 -18.81 -12.24
C LEU A 60 -7.56 -19.16 -13.74
N ASP A 61 -8.63 -19.65 -14.36
CA ASP A 61 -8.66 -19.96 -15.80
C ASP A 61 -8.59 -18.72 -16.69
N ILE A 62 -9.03 -17.57 -16.16
CA ILE A 62 -8.94 -16.29 -16.86
C ILE A 62 -7.47 -15.83 -16.88
N ILE A 63 -6.75 -15.94 -15.77
CA ILE A 63 -5.34 -15.51 -15.63
C ILE A 63 -4.38 -16.47 -16.35
N PHE A 64 -4.55 -17.78 -16.21
CA PHE A 64 -3.62 -18.76 -16.79
C PHE A 64 -3.88 -19.04 -18.28
N ASN A 65 -5.13 -18.87 -18.73
CA ASN A 65 -5.57 -19.33 -20.05
C ASN A 65 -6.19 -18.18 -20.88
N GLY A 66 -5.99 -16.94 -20.44
CA GLY A 66 -6.39 -15.71 -21.12
C GLY A 66 -5.42 -15.36 -22.25
N LYS A 67 -5.94 -14.88 -23.39
CA LYS A 67 -5.10 -14.41 -24.48
C LYS A 67 -4.39 -13.12 -24.06
N TRP A 68 -3.05 -13.13 -24.08
CA TRP A 68 -2.24 -11.94 -23.80
C TRP A 68 -2.43 -10.90 -24.91
N VAL A 69 -2.87 -9.70 -24.55
CA VAL A 69 -3.12 -8.59 -25.49
C VAL A 69 -2.24 -7.37 -25.22
N GLY A 70 -1.35 -7.44 -24.22
CA GLY A 70 -0.41 -6.39 -23.88
C GLY A 70 -1.13 -5.09 -23.51
N PHE A 71 -0.78 -4.00 -24.19
CA PHE A 71 -1.26 -2.65 -23.86
C PHE A 71 -2.59 -2.24 -24.52
N LYS A 72 -3.25 -3.11 -25.30
CA LYS A 72 -4.49 -2.77 -26.00
C LYS A 72 -5.62 -2.29 -25.06
N ASN A 73 -5.71 -2.88 -23.87
CA ASN A 73 -6.70 -2.47 -22.87
C ASN A 73 -6.44 -1.06 -22.33
N PHE A 74 -5.16 -0.68 -22.17
CA PHE A 74 -4.77 0.65 -21.73
C PHE A 74 -5.06 1.69 -22.81
N GLU A 75 -4.73 1.40 -24.08
CA GLU A 75 -5.03 2.32 -25.19
C GLU A 75 -6.55 2.57 -25.32
N PHE A 76 -7.37 1.52 -25.21
CA PHE A 76 -8.82 1.64 -25.19
C PHE A 76 -9.31 2.50 -24.01
N PHE A 77 -8.74 2.30 -22.82
CA PHE A 77 -9.07 3.08 -21.64
C PHE A 77 -8.72 4.56 -21.81
N PHE A 78 -7.50 4.90 -22.22
CA PHE A 78 -7.07 6.29 -22.39
C PHE A 78 -7.74 7.02 -23.57
N LYS A 79 -8.20 6.30 -24.59
CA LYS A 79 -9.02 6.88 -25.68
C LYS A 79 -10.44 7.23 -25.22
N SER A 80 -10.91 6.66 -24.12
CA SER A 80 -12.23 6.99 -23.56
C SER A 80 -12.22 8.39 -22.92
N LYS A 81 -13.21 9.23 -23.25
CA LYS A 81 -13.39 10.56 -22.64
C LYS A 81 -13.46 10.54 -21.11
N TYR A 82 -13.87 9.43 -20.52
CA TYR A 82 -14.02 9.28 -19.08
C TYR A 82 -12.69 9.10 -18.35
N ALA A 83 -11.68 8.46 -18.97
CA ALA A 83 -10.43 8.17 -18.30
C ALA A 83 -9.73 9.45 -17.82
N PHE A 84 -9.59 10.42 -18.72
CA PHE A 84 -8.97 11.70 -18.39
C PHE A 84 -9.78 12.45 -17.32
N SER A 85 -11.10 12.58 -17.50
CA SER A 85 -11.96 13.30 -16.56
C SER A 85 -11.91 12.70 -15.15
N VAL A 86 -11.95 11.38 -15.03
CA VAL A 86 -11.87 10.68 -13.74
C VAL A 86 -10.49 10.88 -13.11
N THR A 87 -9.40 10.72 -13.86
CA THR A 87 -8.04 10.92 -13.34
C THR A 87 -7.84 12.32 -12.80
N PHE A 88 -8.24 13.36 -13.54
CA PHE A 88 -8.12 14.75 -13.06
C PHE A 88 -9.00 15.03 -11.85
N ASN A 89 -10.23 14.51 -11.83
CA ASN A 89 -11.10 14.67 -10.67
C ASN A 89 -10.51 13.99 -9.43
N THR A 90 -9.94 12.79 -9.56
CA THR A 90 -9.28 12.11 -8.44
C THR A 90 -8.05 12.88 -7.95
N ILE A 91 -7.22 13.41 -8.85
CA ILE A 91 -6.05 14.22 -8.47
C ILE A 91 -6.50 15.50 -7.75
N TYR A 92 -7.50 16.18 -8.31
CA TYR A 92 -8.07 17.40 -7.73
C TYR A 92 -8.61 17.16 -6.32
N LEU A 93 -9.42 16.11 -6.14
CA LEU A 93 -9.99 15.76 -4.84
C LEU A 93 -8.90 15.38 -3.82
N ASN A 94 -7.88 14.63 -4.22
CA ASN A 94 -6.77 14.30 -3.31
C ASN A 94 -5.98 15.55 -2.91
N LEU A 95 -5.73 16.46 -3.86
CA LEU A 95 -5.03 17.71 -3.57
C LEU A 95 -5.85 18.59 -2.61
N LEU A 96 -7.16 18.70 -2.85
CA LEU A 96 -8.08 19.39 -1.96
C LEU A 96 -8.07 18.77 -0.56
N PHE A 97 -8.07 17.44 -0.46
CA PHE A 97 -8.05 16.72 0.82
C PHE A 97 -6.77 16.99 1.60
N ILE A 98 -5.61 16.99 0.94
CA ILE A 98 -4.33 17.29 1.58
C ILE A 98 -4.30 18.74 2.09
N ILE A 99 -4.68 19.70 1.26
CA ILE A 99 -4.64 21.13 1.62
C ILE A 99 -5.62 21.43 2.75
N THR A 100 -6.90 21.05 2.58
CA THR A 100 -7.93 21.33 3.58
C THR A 100 -7.71 20.56 4.86
N GLY A 101 -7.29 19.29 4.78
CA GLY A 101 -6.93 18.49 5.96
C GLY A 101 -5.76 19.08 6.74
N THR A 102 -4.72 19.54 6.06
CA THR A 102 -3.56 20.18 6.71
C THR A 102 -3.95 21.50 7.36
N ILE A 103 -4.65 22.38 6.64
CA ILE A 103 -5.09 23.67 7.17
C ILE A 103 -6.03 23.46 8.37
N ALA A 104 -7.01 22.57 8.26
CA ALA A 104 -7.94 22.27 9.34
C ALA A 104 -7.20 21.71 10.57
N ALA A 105 -6.26 20.78 10.38
CA ALA A 105 -5.47 20.23 11.49
C ALA A 105 -4.64 21.31 12.20
N VAL A 106 -4.00 22.22 11.44
CA VAL A 106 -3.23 23.35 12.00
C VAL A 106 -4.13 24.32 12.75
N LEU A 107 -5.28 24.71 12.17
CA LEU A 107 -6.23 25.61 12.82
C LEU A 107 -6.77 25.03 14.13
N ILE A 108 -7.12 23.74 14.14
CA ILE A 108 -7.57 23.04 15.34
C ILE A 108 -6.44 22.99 16.39
N ALA A 109 -5.21 22.70 15.97
CA ALA A 109 -4.05 22.67 16.87
C ALA A 109 -3.77 24.05 17.49
N LEU A 110 -3.85 25.12 16.72
CA LEU A 110 -3.71 26.50 17.21
C LEU A 110 -4.85 26.87 18.16
N GLY A 111 -6.10 26.56 17.81
CA GLY A 111 -7.26 26.81 18.67
C GLY A 111 -7.16 26.08 20.01
N LEU A 112 -6.76 24.81 20.02
CA LEU A 112 -6.50 24.05 21.25
C LEU A 112 -5.33 24.61 22.05
N ASN A 113 -4.29 25.10 21.39
CA ASN A 113 -3.15 25.71 22.07
C ASN A 113 -3.54 27.01 22.78
N GLU A 114 -4.39 27.82 22.15
CA GLU A 114 -4.88 29.09 22.73
C GLU A 114 -5.77 28.84 23.96
N LEU A 115 -6.61 27.80 23.93
CA LEU A 115 -7.43 27.38 25.08
C LEU A 115 -6.57 26.91 26.26
N ARG A 116 -5.41 26.30 26.00
CA ARG A 116 -4.46 25.87 27.03
C ARG A 116 -3.65 27.04 27.62
N CYS A 117 -3.40 28.10 26.85
CA CYS A 117 -2.55 29.22 27.27
C CYS A 117 -3.28 30.29 28.10
N LYS A 118 -4.60 30.20 28.32
CA LYS A 118 -5.39 31.12 29.18
C LYS A 118 -6.02 30.43 30.39
N TRP A 119 -5.20 29.81 31.22
CA TRP A 119 -5.61 29.40 32.57
C TRP A 119 -4.61 29.90 33.62
N PHE A 120 -4.46 31.23 33.65
CA PHE A 120 -4.27 32.01 34.87
C PHE A 120 -5.42 33.03 34.93
#